data_AF-A0AAD8AJR3-F1
#
_entry.id   AF-A0AAD8AJR3-F1
#
_cell.length_a   1.000
_cell.length_b   1.000
_cell.length_c   1.000
_cell.angle_alpha   90.00
_cell.angle_beta   90.00
_cell.angle_gamma   90.00
#
_symmetry.space_group_name_H-M   'P 1'
#
loop_
_entity.id
_entity.type
_entity.pdbx_description
1 polymer ?
#
loop_
_entity_poly.entity_id
_entity_poly.type
_entity_poly.pdbx_seq_one_letter_code
_entity_poly.pdbx_strand_id
1 'polypeptide(L)'
;MSCTFVTQSELERFISNCLMKVGVNVEHANISADVLAYKNAIDTEKRGLRDLTRIIEEIKKGIINPKAVPRILKELDSTKNGLCIVSATNSNSFECASYYEQLASNDDLIGFVCTNASNNVIVPRGTKSGFLLDMACSTTEDKLKSKKDEFNTYWALDVNGQPATKFEMFAFLQNLGKREGSEHKGFGLTLMVDVLSGLIGHCFIVINPGCFAPGFGAHMTEIMRYLRQMEPLVPGIPAIVPGDREKFHINEINDQGGIKLTEELVKMSNFLSTTLGVENLTSFEN
;
A
#
# COMPACT_ATOMS: atom_id res chain seq x y z
N MET A 1 7.44 18.05 24.24
CA MET A 1 7.30 18.29 22.79
C MET A 1 5.84 18.11 22.49
N SER A 2 5.13 19.16 22.04
CA SER A 2 3.74 18.99 21.61
C SER A 2 3.71 18.07 20.40
N CYS A 3 2.88 17.04 20.45
CA CYS A 3 2.66 16.16 19.32
C CYS A 3 1.43 16.66 18.56
N THR A 4 1.58 16.90 17.26
CA THR A 4 0.48 17.35 16.42
C THR A 4 -0.29 16.14 15.89
N PHE A 5 -1.59 16.06 16.19
CA PHE A 5 -2.47 15.00 15.70
C PHE A 5 -3.53 15.56 14.76
N VAL A 6 -3.98 14.74 13.82
CA VAL A 6 -5.02 15.06 12.84
C VAL A 6 -5.97 13.87 12.72
N THR A 7 -7.28 14.12 12.66
CA THR A 7 -8.25 13.03 12.46
C THR A 7 -8.19 12.50 11.02
N GLN A 8 -8.59 11.25 10.82
CA GLN A 8 -8.63 10.68 9.47
C GLN A 8 -9.52 11.51 8.52
N SER A 9 -10.70 11.91 8.96
CA SER A 9 -11.62 12.73 8.18
C SER A 9 -11.05 14.10 7.78
N GLU A 10 -10.24 14.70 8.66
CA GLU A 10 -9.59 15.97 8.38
C GLU A 10 -8.46 15.82 7.37
N LEU A 11 -7.75 14.69 7.43
CA LEU A 11 -6.73 14.34 6.44
C LEU A 11 -7.36 14.12 5.05
N GLU A 12 -8.47 13.38 4.97
CA GLU A 12 -9.25 13.16 3.75
C GLU A 12 -9.73 14.50 3.15
N ARG A 13 -10.32 15.38 3.98
CA ARG A 13 -10.75 16.73 3.57
C ARG A 13 -9.60 17.52 2.95
N PHE A 14 -8.45 17.57 3.63
CA PHE A 14 -7.31 18.34 3.17
C PHE A 14 -6.74 17.81 1.85
N ILE A 15 -6.58 16.49 1.73
CA ILE A 15 -6.08 15.86 0.50
C ILE A 15 -7.04 16.12 -0.66
N SER A 16 -8.35 15.91 -0.46
CA SER A 16 -9.37 16.17 -1.48
C SER A 16 -9.34 17.63 -1.95
N ASN A 17 -9.28 18.59 -1.01
CA ASN A 17 -9.18 20.01 -1.33
C ASN A 17 -7.92 20.35 -2.14
N CYS A 18 -6.77 19.77 -1.78
CA CYS A 18 -5.53 19.95 -2.55
C CYS A 18 -5.67 19.44 -3.98
N LEU A 19 -6.25 18.25 -4.18
CA LEU A 19 -6.45 17.63 -5.49
C LEU A 19 -7.43 18.43 -6.36
N MET A 20 -8.52 18.93 -5.77
CA MET A 20 -9.48 19.77 -6.48
C MET A 20 -8.86 21.07 -7.00
N LYS A 21 -7.92 21.68 -6.25
CA LYS A 21 -7.20 22.88 -6.70
C LYS A 21 -6.31 22.65 -7.92
N VAL A 22 -5.89 21.42 -8.17
CA VAL A 22 -5.11 21.06 -9.37
C VAL A 22 -5.98 20.44 -10.47
N GLY A 23 -7.31 20.60 -10.37
CA GLY A 23 -8.23 20.31 -11.46
C GLY A 23 -8.82 18.89 -11.46
N VAL A 24 -8.60 18.12 -10.40
CA VAL A 24 -9.27 16.83 -10.18
C VAL A 24 -10.72 17.09 -9.81
N ASN A 25 -11.66 16.31 -10.35
CA ASN A 25 -13.08 16.45 -9.98
C ASN A 25 -13.31 15.95 -8.54
N VAL A 26 -14.42 16.39 -7.91
CA VAL A 26 -14.72 16.09 -6.50
C VAL A 26 -14.80 14.60 -6.19
N GLU A 27 -15.39 13.80 -7.07
CA GLU A 27 -15.55 12.36 -6.87
C GLU A 27 -14.20 11.65 -6.87
N HIS A 28 -13.37 11.92 -7.87
CA HIS A 28 -12.03 11.34 -7.97
C HIS A 28 -11.12 11.85 -6.85
N ALA A 29 -11.24 13.13 -6.47
CA ALA A 29 -10.46 13.71 -5.37
C ALA A 29 -10.78 13.03 -4.04
N ASN A 30 -12.04 12.73 -3.77
CA ASN A 30 -12.46 12.00 -2.56
C ASN A 30 -11.93 10.56 -2.58
N ILE A 31 -12.08 9.84 -3.70
CA ILE A 31 -11.54 8.47 -3.83
C ILE A 31 -10.03 8.44 -3.58
N SER A 32 -9.27 9.37 -4.20
CA SER A 32 -7.82 9.45 -3.97
C SER A 32 -7.48 9.88 -2.54
N ALA A 33 -8.28 10.74 -1.93
CA ALA A 33 -8.09 11.15 -0.54
C ALA A 33 -8.26 9.97 0.42
N ASP A 34 -9.27 9.13 0.23
CA ASP A 34 -9.51 7.93 1.04
C ASP A 34 -8.32 6.96 0.97
N VAL A 35 -7.80 6.70 -0.23
CA VAL A 35 -6.65 5.81 -0.44
C VAL A 35 -5.39 6.37 0.25
N LEU A 36 -5.12 7.66 0.09
CA LEU A 36 -3.92 8.31 0.65
C LEU A 36 -4.02 8.44 2.18
N ALA A 37 -5.20 8.75 2.71
CA ALA A 37 -5.45 8.79 4.15
C ALA A 37 -5.33 7.40 4.79
N TYR A 38 -5.90 6.36 4.15
CA TYR A 38 -5.73 4.97 4.56
C TYR A 38 -4.25 4.58 4.59
N LYS A 39 -3.50 4.88 3.52
CA LYS A 39 -2.05 4.63 3.44
C LYS A 39 -1.33 5.32 4.61
N ASN A 40 -1.68 6.56 4.92
CA ASN A 40 -1.13 7.28 6.08
C ASN A 40 -1.42 6.61 7.43
N ALA A 41 -2.57 5.95 7.57
CA ALA A 41 -2.98 5.31 8.81
C ALA A 41 -2.34 3.93 9.00
N ILE A 42 -2.06 3.19 7.93
CA ILE A 42 -1.45 1.85 8.04
C ILE A 42 0.08 1.87 7.94
N ASP A 43 0.64 2.92 7.34
CA ASP A 43 2.07 3.03 7.07
C ASP A 43 2.79 3.75 8.20
N THR A 44 3.71 3.06 8.87
CA THR A 44 4.57 3.64 9.91
C THR A 44 5.40 4.83 9.43
N GLU A 45 5.67 4.92 8.11
CA GLU A 45 6.42 6.03 7.50
C GLU A 45 5.52 7.17 7.01
N LYS A 46 4.18 7.02 7.12
CA LYS A 46 3.17 8.06 6.84
C LYS A 46 3.28 8.64 5.43
N ARG A 47 3.55 7.78 4.43
CA ARG A 47 3.90 8.20 3.07
C ARG A 47 2.77 8.84 2.26
N GLY A 48 1.50 8.62 2.57
CA GLY A 48 0.39 9.18 1.76
C GLY A 48 0.43 10.71 1.60
N LEU A 49 0.76 11.47 2.64
CA LEU A 49 0.94 12.93 2.55
C LEU A 49 2.15 13.31 1.69
N ARG A 50 3.22 12.50 1.71
CA ARG A 50 4.38 12.71 0.82
C ARG A 50 4.00 12.44 -0.64
N ASP A 51 3.22 11.39 -0.88
CA ASP A 51 2.70 11.05 -2.21
C ASP A 51 1.75 12.11 -2.75
N LEU A 52 0.96 12.79 -1.91
CA LEU A 52 0.13 13.92 -2.35
C LEU A 52 0.98 14.99 -3.06
N THR A 53 2.14 15.35 -2.50
CA THR A 53 3.04 16.34 -3.12
C THR A 53 3.50 15.87 -4.49
N ARG A 54 3.91 14.60 -4.61
CA ARG A 54 4.30 13.98 -5.88
C ARG A 54 3.16 14.01 -6.91
N ILE A 55 1.95 13.60 -6.51
CA ILE A 55 0.75 13.58 -7.37
C ILE A 55 0.44 14.98 -7.90
N ILE A 56 0.48 16.00 -7.03
CA ILE A 56 0.26 17.40 -7.42
C ILE A 56 1.29 17.86 -8.45
N GLU A 57 2.56 17.51 -8.27
CA GLU A 57 3.61 17.84 -9.23
C GLU A 57 3.45 17.09 -10.56
N GLU A 58 3.10 15.81 -10.53
CA GLU A 58 2.86 14.99 -11.71
C GLU A 58 1.66 15.50 -12.52
N ILE A 59 0.59 15.97 -11.86
CA ILE A 59 -0.53 16.66 -12.51
C ILE A 59 -0.05 17.95 -13.18
N LYS A 60 0.72 18.79 -12.48
CA LYS A 60 1.26 20.05 -13.04
C LYS A 60 2.19 19.82 -14.23
N LYS A 61 2.94 18.71 -14.24
CA LYS A 61 3.83 18.30 -15.33
C LYS A 61 3.07 17.63 -16.50
N GLY A 62 1.77 17.38 -16.36
CA GLY A 62 0.95 16.69 -17.36
C GLY A 62 1.17 15.17 -17.44
N ILE A 63 1.83 14.58 -16.42
CA ILE A 63 2.05 13.14 -16.31
C ILE A 63 0.77 12.44 -15.86
N ILE A 64 0.02 13.06 -14.93
CA ILE A 64 -1.31 12.63 -14.53
C ILE A 64 -2.34 13.52 -15.22
N ASN A 65 -3.33 12.91 -15.87
CA ASN A 65 -4.49 13.64 -16.38
C ASN A 65 -5.58 13.73 -15.29
N PRO A 66 -5.82 14.90 -14.67
CA PRO A 66 -6.75 15.03 -13.55
C PRO A 66 -8.23 14.86 -13.93
N LYS A 67 -8.52 14.84 -15.24
CA LYS A 67 -9.88 14.69 -15.80
C LYS A 67 -10.08 13.35 -16.49
N ALA A 68 -9.13 12.42 -16.39
CA ALA A 68 -9.26 11.09 -16.96
C ALA A 68 -10.44 10.36 -16.32
N VAL A 69 -11.25 9.69 -17.15
CA VAL A 69 -12.34 8.81 -16.72
C VAL A 69 -12.07 7.42 -17.31
N PRO A 70 -12.06 6.35 -16.49
CA PRO A 70 -11.84 5.01 -17.01
C PRO A 70 -12.98 4.59 -17.95
N ARG A 71 -12.64 3.80 -18.97
CA ARG A 71 -13.60 3.26 -19.93
C ARG A 71 -13.46 1.75 -20.00
N ILE A 72 -14.59 1.05 -20.00
CA ILE A 72 -14.65 -0.39 -20.24
C ILE A 72 -14.29 -0.66 -21.71
N LEU A 73 -13.17 -1.34 -21.94
CA LEU A 73 -12.74 -1.75 -23.28
C LEU A 73 -13.33 -3.10 -23.68
N LYS A 74 -13.46 -4.01 -22.71
CA LYS A 74 -14.00 -5.35 -22.88
C LYS A 74 -14.60 -5.83 -21.57
N GLU A 75 -15.77 -6.45 -21.66
CA GLU A 75 -16.46 -7.05 -20.53
C GLU A 75 -16.92 -8.45 -20.93
N LEU A 76 -16.71 -9.41 -20.03
CA LEU A 76 -17.15 -10.79 -20.16
C LEU A 76 -17.96 -11.14 -18.92
N ASP A 77 -18.97 -11.99 -19.09
CA ASP A 77 -19.79 -12.50 -17.97
C ASP A 77 -18.90 -13.33 -17.02
N SER A 78 -18.52 -12.76 -15.89
CA SER A 78 -17.63 -13.39 -14.89
C SER A 78 -18.28 -13.58 -13.52
N THR A 79 -19.18 -12.66 -13.14
CA THR A 79 -19.72 -12.57 -11.77
C THR A 79 -20.66 -13.71 -11.37
N LYS A 80 -21.18 -14.49 -12.33
CA LYS A 80 -22.14 -15.58 -12.06
C LYS A 80 -21.56 -16.76 -11.26
N ASN A 81 -20.24 -16.87 -11.16
CA ASN A 81 -19.58 -18.04 -10.55
C ASN A 81 -18.67 -17.70 -9.35
N GLY A 82 -18.80 -16.50 -8.77
CA GLY A 82 -18.04 -16.13 -7.57
C GLY A 82 -16.59 -15.73 -7.82
N LEU A 83 -16.19 -15.43 -9.06
CA LEU A 83 -14.87 -14.91 -9.42
C LEU A 83 -15.02 -13.73 -10.37
N CYS A 84 -14.37 -12.61 -10.06
CA CYS A 84 -14.26 -11.46 -10.95
C CYS A 84 -12.79 -11.07 -11.11
N ILE A 85 -12.38 -10.75 -12.33
CA ILE A 85 -11.05 -10.21 -12.63
C ILE A 85 -11.23 -8.92 -13.43
N VAL A 86 -10.62 -7.84 -12.94
CA VAL A 86 -10.58 -6.54 -13.59
C VAL A 86 -9.12 -6.19 -13.84
N SER A 87 -8.83 -5.77 -15.07
CA SER A 87 -7.52 -5.20 -15.41
C SER A 87 -7.66 -3.74 -15.83
N ALA A 88 -6.76 -2.89 -15.34
CA ALA A 88 -6.69 -1.47 -15.69
C ALA A 88 -5.34 -1.12 -16.34
N THR A 89 -5.38 -0.71 -17.61
CA THR A 89 -4.21 -0.23 -18.36
C THR A 89 -4.21 1.29 -18.50
N ASN A 90 -3.06 1.85 -18.88
CA ASN A 90 -2.91 3.29 -19.10
C ASN A 90 -3.32 4.13 -17.88
N SER A 91 -2.86 3.68 -16.71
CA SER A 91 -3.11 4.30 -15.40
C SER A 91 -1.79 4.77 -14.78
N ASN A 92 -1.88 5.60 -13.75
CA ASN A 92 -0.76 5.97 -12.90
C ASN A 92 -0.67 5.05 -11.65
N SER A 93 0.21 5.39 -10.71
CA SER A 93 0.27 4.78 -9.38
C SER A 93 -1.10 4.84 -8.70
N PHE A 94 -1.51 3.71 -8.12
CA PHE A 94 -2.75 3.60 -7.34
C PHE A 94 -2.52 3.63 -5.82
N GLU A 95 -1.29 4.01 -5.44
CA GLU A 95 -0.79 4.25 -4.09
C GLU A 95 -0.63 3.03 -3.19
N CYS A 96 -1.73 2.40 -2.76
CA CYS A 96 -1.70 1.35 -1.75
C CYS A 96 -2.60 0.18 -2.16
N ALA A 97 -1.99 -0.94 -2.53
CA ALA A 97 -2.72 -2.11 -3.01
C ALA A 97 -3.63 -2.72 -1.91
N SER A 98 -3.22 -2.68 -0.64
CA SER A 98 -4.04 -3.16 0.47
C SER A 98 -5.34 -2.38 0.71
N TYR A 99 -5.47 -1.16 0.19
CA TYR A 99 -6.74 -0.44 0.22
C TYR A 99 -7.82 -1.15 -0.60
N TYR A 100 -7.51 -1.53 -1.85
CA TYR A 100 -8.45 -2.19 -2.75
C TYR A 100 -8.85 -3.57 -2.23
N GLU A 101 -7.91 -4.27 -1.62
CA GLU A 101 -8.13 -5.53 -0.91
C GLU A 101 -9.05 -5.37 0.31
N GLN A 102 -8.91 -4.28 1.05
CA GLN A 102 -9.77 -3.97 2.18
C GLN A 102 -11.23 -3.78 1.72
N LEU A 103 -11.47 -3.21 0.54
CA LEU A 103 -12.82 -3.11 -0.05
C LEU A 103 -13.44 -4.49 -0.24
N ALA A 104 -12.72 -5.43 -0.86
CA ALA A 104 -13.21 -6.80 -1.03
C ALA A 104 -13.44 -7.50 0.32
N SER A 105 -12.50 -7.34 1.26
CA SER A 105 -12.59 -7.93 2.60
C SER A 105 -13.80 -7.41 3.39
N ASN A 106 -14.17 -6.13 3.23
CA ASN A 106 -15.34 -5.53 3.89
C ASN A 106 -16.66 -6.18 3.46
N ASP A 107 -16.69 -6.86 2.33
CA ASP A 107 -17.84 -7.62 1.83
C ASP A 107 -17.68 -9.14 2.02
N ASP A 108 -16.75 -9.56 2.89
CA ASP A 108 -16.44 -10.97 3.16
C ASP A 108 -16.00 -11.76 1.91
N LEU A 109 -15.36 -11.05 0.98
CA LEU A 109 -14.71 -11.61 -0.20
C LEU A 109 -13.20 -11.77 0.05
N ILE A 110 -12.56 -12.60 -0.75
CA ILE A 110 -11.11 -12.66 -0.89
C ILE A 110 -10.74 -11.70 -2.01
N GLY A 111 -9.72 -10.88 -1.79
CA GLY A 111 -9.12 -10.09 -2.85
C GLY A 111 -7.72 -10.60 -3.20
N PHE A 112 -7.30 -10.26 -4.41
CA PHE A 112 -5.91 -10.26 -4.81
C PHE A 112 -5.66 -9.07 -5.75
N VAL A 113 -4.69 -8.21 -5.39
CA VAL A 113 -4.23 -7.10 -6.23
C VAL A 113 -2.76 -7.30 -6.57
N CYS A 114 -2.40 -7.09 -7.83
CA CYS A 114 -1.00 -6.91 -8.22
C CYS A 114 -0.80 -5.78 -9.23
N THR A 115 0.38 -5.16 -9.13
CA THR A 115 0.82 -4.08 -10.02
C THR A 115 2.31 -4.19 -10.27
N ASN A 116 2.74 -3.74 -11.45
CA ASN A 116 4.15 -3.63 -11.77
C ASN A 116 4.63 -2.20 -11.52
N ALA A 117 5.85 -2.09 -11.04
CA ALA A 117 6.55 -0.83 -10.85
C ALA A 117 8.05 -1.13 -10.84
N SER A 118 8.87 -0.18 -10.36
CA SER A 118 10.26 -0.48 -9.99
C SER A 118 10.36 -1.58 -8.91
N ASN A 119 9.31 -1.78 -8.11
CA ASN A 119 9.10 -2.92 -7.22
C ASN A 119 7.73 -3.55 -7.51
N ASN A 120 7.69 -4.79 -7.98
CA ASN A 120 6.42 -5.50 -8.20
C ASN A 120 5.75 -5.79 -6.86
N VAL A 121 4.46 -5.43 -6.73
CA VAL A 121 3.71 -5.57 -5.47
C VAL A 121 2.62 -6.62 -5.63
N ILE A 122 2.47 -7.49 -4.62
CA ILE A 122 1.39 -8.49 -4.52
C ILE A 122 0.71 -8.32 -3.19
N VAL A 123 -0.62 -8.24 -3.23
CA VAL A 123 -1.42 -8.16 -2.02
C VAL A 123 -2.59 -9.14 -2.06
N PRO A 124 -2.45 -10.35 -1.51
CA PRO A 124 -3.60 -11.20 -1.22
C PRO A 124 -4.20 -10.84 0.15
N ARG A 125 -5.53 -10.73 0.20
CA ARG A 125 -6.28 -10.60 1.45
C ARG A 125 -7.35 -11.67 1.55
N GLY A 126 -7.46 -12.24 2.76
CA GLY A 126 -8.61 -13.06 3.11
C GLY A 126 -9.84 -12.21 3.44
N THR A 127 -10.91 -12.86 3.87
CA THR A 127 -12.10 -12.19 4.39
C THR A 127 -11.79 -11.38 5.67
N LYS A 128 -12.81 -10.78 6.31
CA LYS A 128 -12.69 -10.05 7.60
C LYS A 128 -11.99 -10.84 8.71
N SER A 129 -11.85 -12.16 8.53
CA SER A 129 -11.06 -13.11 9.33
C SER A 129 -9.60 -12.72 9.62
N GLY A 130 -9.04 -11.71 8.95
CA GLY A 130 -7.85 -10.99 9.43
C GLY A 130 -6.50 -11.43 8.85
N PHE A 131 -6.47 -11.80 7.57
CA PHE A 131 -5.24 -12.00 6.81
C PHE A 131 -5.07 -10.87 5.79
N LEU A 132 -3.97 -10.12 5.89
CA LEU A 132 -3.53 -9.15 4.89
C LEU A 132 -2.05 -9.33 4.63
N LEU A 133 -1.67 -9.79 3.45
CA LEU A 133 -0.28 -9.73 3.04
C LEU A 133 -0.15 -8.57 2.05
N ASP A 134 0.57 -7.49 2.40
CA ASP A 134 0.92 -6.41 1.49
C ASP A 134 2.44 -6.36 1.36
N MET A 135 2.98 -6.71 0.20
CA MET A 135 4.42 -6.84 0.02
C MET A 135 4.91 -6.54 -1.39
N ALA A 136 6.10 -5.93 -1.45
CA ALA A 136 6.92 -5.95 -2.65
C ALA A 136 7.58 -7.33 -2.83
N CYS A 137 7.83 -7.72 -4.09
CA CYS A 137 8.56 -8.93 -4.46
C CYS A 137 10.09 -8.78 -4.30
N SER A 138 10.55 -7.62 -3.84
CA SER A 138 11.93 -7.21 -3.62
C SER A 138 12.07 -6.53 -2.26
N THR A 139 13.31 -6.27 -1.85
CA THR A 139 13.55 -5.19 -0.88
C THR A 139 13.15 -3.85 -1.50
N THR A 140 12.79 -2.85 -0.70
CA THR A 140 12.42 -1.50 -1.18
C THR A 140 13.57 -0.51 -1.03
N GLU A 141 13.70 0.44 -1.96
CA GLU A 141 14.70 1.51 -1.90
C GLU A 141 14.58 2.38 -0.63
N ASP A 142 13.36 2.70 -0.21
CA ASP A 142 13.11 3.49 1.02
C ASP A 142 13.71 2.81 2.27
N LYS A 143 13.60 1.47 2.32
CA LYS A 143 14.25 0.66 3.37
C LYS A 143 15.76 0.86 3.35
N LEU A 144 16.39 0.93 2.17
CA LEU A 144 17.83 1.16 2.05
C LEU A 144 18.19 2.58 2.50
N LYS A 145 17.46 3.60 2.04
CA LYS A 145 17.65 5.01 2.45
C LYS A 145 17.50 5.22 3.96
N SER A 146 16.64 4.44 4.62
CA SER A 146 16.44 4.51 6.07
C SER A 146 17.63 4.00 6.89
N LYS A 147 18.57 3.28 6.26
CA LYS A 147 19.76 2.73 6.92
C LYS A 147 20.90 3.73 6.85
N LYS A 148 21.39 4.16 8.03
CA LYS A 148 22.49 5.12 8.17
C LYS A 148 23.86 4.51 7.90
N ASP A 149 24.01 3.24 8.22
CA ASP A 149 25.29 2.52 8.13
C ASP A 149 25.22 1.49 7.00
N GLU A 150 25.28 0.21 7.34
CA GLU A 150 25.23 -0.89 6.39
C GLU A 150 23.88 -1.60 6.40
N PHE A 151 23.52 -2.16 5.25
CA PHE A 151 22.39 -3.04 5.07
C PHE A 151 22.82 -4.42 4.58
N ASN A 152 21.88 -5.36 4.63
CA ASN A 152 22.14 -6.76 4.31
C ASN A 152 22.56 -6.92 2.84
N THR A 153 23.63 -7.69 2.60
CA THR A 153 24.19 -7.97 1.26
C THR A 153 23.20 -8.62 0.29
N TYR A 154 22.12 -9.21 0.78
CA TYR A 154 21.07 -9.83 -0.03
C TYR A 154 19.97 -8.85 -0.46
N TRP A 155 20.05 -7.57 -0.12
CA TRP A 155 19.00 -6.60 -0.43
C TRP A 155 19.21 -5.86 -1.73
N ALA A 156 20.47 -5.62 -2.11
CA ALA A 156 20.82 -4.79 -3.25
C ALA A 156 22.14 -5.22 -3.91
N LEU A 157 22.32 -4.78 -5.15
CA LEU A 157 23.52 -4.94 -5.95
C LEU A 157 24.04 -3.57 -6.41
N ASP A 158 25.33 -3.50 -6.69
CA ASP A 158 25.99 -2.37 -7.33
C ASP A 158 25.90 -2.44 -8.86
N VAL A 159 26.49 -1.44 -9.54
CA VAL A 159 26.50 -1.34 -11.02
C VAL A 159 27.21 -2.50 -11.71
N ASN A 160 28.06 -3.25 -10.99
CA ASN A 160 28.77 -4.43 -11.48
C ASN A 160 28.05 -5.73 -11.12
N GLY A 161 26.86 -5.66 -10.53
CA GLY A 161 26.09 -6.81 -10.08
C GLY A 161 26.66 -7.48 -8.81
N GLN A 162 27.56 -6.82 -8.08
CA GLN A 162 28.09 -7.32 -6.81
C GLN A 162 27.20 -6.88 -5.64
N PRO A 163 27.17 -7.62 -4.51
CA PRO A 163 26.39 -7.22 -3.33
C PRO A 163 26.72 -5.80 -2.85
N ALA A 164 25.71 -4.95 -2.77
CA ALA A 164 25.82 -3.64 -2.13
C ALA A 164 25.57 -3.77 -0.63
N THR A 165 26.31 -3.02 0.18
CA THR A 165 26.10 -2.94 1.64
C THR A 165 25.75 -1.53 2.10
N LYS A 166 25.89 -0.52 1.24
CA LYS A 166 25.61 0.88 1.54
C LYS A 166 24.82 1.55 0.43
N PHE A 167 24.10 2.62 0.74
CA PHE A 167 23.21 3.27 -0.21
C PHE A 167 23.96 3.92 -1.37
N GLU A 168 25.20 4.38 -1.16
CA GLU A 168 26.03 4.97 -2.21
C GLU A 168 26.49 3.94 -3.25
N MET A 169 26.48 2.65 -2.90
CA MET A 169 26.80 1.55 -3.81
C MET A 169 25.59 1.05 -4.58
N PHE A 170 24.38 1.40 -4.15
CA PHE A 170 23.14 0.82 -4.66
C PHE A 170 22.91 1.15 -6.14
N ALA A 171 22.63 0.11 -6.93
CA ALA A 171 22.17 0.24 -8.32
C ALA A 171 20.90 -0.57 -8.60
N PHE A 172 20.79 -1.79 -8.06
CA PHE A 172 19.66 -2.69 -8.30
C PHE A 172 19.15 -3.34 -7.02
N LEU A 173 17.84 -3.53 -6.92
CA LEU A 173 17.23 -4.27 -5.81
C LEU A 173 17.27 -5.77 -6.10
N GLN A 174 17.41 -6.57 -5.04
CA GLN A 174 17.33 -8.03 -5.16
C GLN A 174 15.92 -8.53 -4.83
N ASN A 175 15.50 -9.58 -5.55
CA ASN A 175 14.22 -10.25 -5.33
C ASN A 175 14.19 -10.96 -3.95
N LEU A 176 12.98 -11.14 -3.44
CA LEU A 176 12.74 -11.83 -2.17
C LEU A 176 13.34 -13.23 -2.18
N GLY A 177 13.90 -13.65 -1.05
CA GLY A 177 14.45 -14.99 -0.90
C GLY A 177 15.84 -15.16 -1.53
N LYS A 178 16.50 -14.07 -1.92
CA LYS A 178 17.94 -14.10 -2.24
C LYS A 178 18.73 -14.63 -1.03
N ARG A 179 19.11 -15.89 -1.15
CA ARG A 179 20.10 -16.65 -0.38
C ARG A 179 20.70 -17.66 -1.37
N GLU A 180 21.89 -18.18 -1.11
CA GLU A 180 22.50 -19.20 -1.98
C GLU A 180 21.49 -20.29 -2.34
N GLY A 181 21.20 -20.43 -3.66
CA GLY A 181 20.30 -21.45 -4.19
C GLY A 181 18.78 -21.16 -4.19
N SER A 182 18.29 -20.01 -3.68
CA SER A 182 16.84 -19.73 -3.57
C SER A 182 16.33 -18.53 -4.40
N GLU A 183 17.21 -17.87 -5.15
CA GLU A 183 16.95 -16.64 -5.90
C GLU A 183 15.85 -16.73 -6.97
N HIS A 184 15.68 -17.91 -7.57
CA HIS A 184 14.72 -18.13 -8.66
C HIS A 184 13.26 -18.07 -8.18
N LYS A 185 12.98 -18.28 -6.89
CA LYS A 185 11.61 -18.26 -6.36
C LYS A 185 11.04 -16.84 -6.32
N GLY A 186 11.79 -15.89 -5.75
CA GLY A 186 11.42 -14.48 -5.74
C GLY A 186 11.35 -13.92 -7.15
N PHE A 187 12.32 -14.28 -8.01
CA PHE A 187 12.28 -13.89 -9.41
C PHE A 187 11.04 -14.41 -10.14
N GLY A 188 10.65 -15.67 -9.91
CA GLY A 188 9.43 -16.25 -10.47
C GLY A 188 8.16 -15.52 -10.02
N LEU A 189 8.08 -15.12 -8.74
CA LEU A 189 6.97 -14.30 -8.23
C LEU A 189 6.96 -12.91 -8.90
N THR A 190 8.11 -12.25 -9.02
CA THR A 190 8.23 -10.97 -9.71
C THR A 190 7.77 -11.08 -11.16
N LEU A 191 8.17 -12.14 -11.87
CA LEU A 191 7.78 -12.37 -13.26
C LEU A 191 6.28 -12.66 -13.40
N MET A 192 5.69 -13.41 -12.46
CA MET A 192 4.24 -13.62 -12.43
C MET A 192 3.47 -12.30 -12.32
N VAL A 193 3.93 -11.39 -11.46
CA VAL A 193 3.33 -10.05 -11.36
C VAL A 193 3.47 -9.31 -12.67
N ASP A 194 4.66 -9.27 -13.26
CA ASP A 194 4.86 -8.52 -14.50
C ASP A 194 4.04 -9.06 -15.68
N VAL A 195 3.82 -10.39 -15.74
CA VAL A 195 2.89 -11.00 -16.70
C VAL A 195 1.45 -10.57 -16.43
N LEU A 196 1.01 -10.56 -15.17
CA LEU A 196 -0.36 -10.21 -14.81
C LEU A 196 -0.65 -8.71 -14.91
N SER A 197 0.33 -7.86 -14.59
CA SER A 197 0.13 -6.41 -14.48
C SER A 197 0.88 -5.57 -15.49
N GLY A 198 2.07 -5.99 -15.92
CA GLY A 198 2.84 -5.29 -16.95
C GLY A 198 2.30 -5.54 -18.36
N LEU A 199 1.87 -6.77 -18.66
CA LEU A 199 1.32 -7.10 -19.98
C LEU A 199 -0.19 -6.82 -20.10
N ILE A 200 -0.93 -6.94 -19.00
CA ILE A 200 -2.40 -6.85 -19.00
C ILE A 200 -2.90 -5.55 -18.35
N GLY A 201 -2.12 -4.88 -17.49
CA GLY A 201 -2.51 -3.73 -16.66
C GLY A 201 -2.73 -4.11 -15.19
N HIS A 202 -2.80 -3.13 -14.27
CA HIS A 202 -3.09 -3.35 -12.85
C HIS A 202 -4.20 -4.38 -12.68
N CYS A 203 -3.94 -5.46 -11.95
CA CYS A 203 -4.81 -6.62 -11.91
C CYS A 203 -5.49 -6.72 -10.54
N PHE A 204 -6.81 -6.78 -10.56
CA PHE A 204 -7.68 -6.89 -9.39
C PHE A 204 -8.51 -8.16 -9.54
N ILE A 205 -8.42 -9.07 -8.58
CA ILE A 205 -9.14 -10.33 -8.55
C ILE A 205 -9.97 -10.36 -7.28
N VAL A 206 -11.25 -10.66 -7.41
CA VAL A 206 -12.16 -10.82 -6.27
C VAL A 206 -12.80 -12.19 -6.34
N ILE A 207 -12.77 -12.92 -5.23
CA ILE A 207 -13.30 -14.27 -5.11
C ILE A 207 -14.34 -14.28 -3.98
N ASN A 208 -15.55 -14.74 -4.28
CA ASN A 208 -16.55 -15.05 -3.27
C ASN A 208 -16.32 -16.48 -2.77
N PRO A 209 -15.73 -16.67 -1.57
CA PRO A 209 -15.46 -18.01 -1.06
C PRO A 209 -16.72 -18.84 -0.82
N GLY A 210 -17.87 -18.18 -0.58
CA GLY A 210 -19.16 -18.85 -0.36
C GLY A 210 -19.67 -19.62 -1.58
N CYS A 211 -19.16 -19.33 -2.78
CA CYS A 211 -19.44 -20.12 -3.99
C CYS A 211 -18.66 -21.45 -4.04
N PHE A 212 -17.64 -21.63 -3.21
CA PHE A 212 -16.74 -22.78 -3.24
C PHE A 212 -16.86 -23.67 -2.01
N ALA A 213 -16.83 -23.07 -0.81
CA ALA A 213 -16.88 -23.82 0.44
C ALA A 213 -17.60 -23.04 1.55
N PRO A 214 -18.51 -23.68 2.30
CA PRO A 214 -19.12 -23.05 3.47
C PRO A 214 -18.09 -22.87 4.59
N GLY A 215 -18.33 -21.88 5.46
CA GLY A 215 -17.53 -21.69 6.68
C GLY A 215 -16.10 -21.15 6.45
N PHE A 216 -15.79 -20.63 5.26
CA PHE A 216 -14.46 -20.11 4.93
C PHE A 216 -13.92 -19.10 5.95
N GLY A 217 -14.73 -18.10 6.33
CA GLY A 217 -14.33 -17.08 7.31
C GLY A 217 -13.96 -17.69 8.67
N ALA A 218 -14.75 -18.66 9.16
CA ALA A 218 -14.48 -19.35 10.42
C ALA A 218 -13.18 -20.16 10.36
N HIS A 219 -12.96 -20.90 9.26
CA HIS A 219 -11.70 -21.63 9.05
C HIS A 219 -10.50 -20.70 9.00
N MET A 220 -10.60 -19.57 8.30
CA MET A 220 -9.53 -18.57 8.27
C MET A 220 -9.26 -17.98 9.64
N THR A 221 -10.29 -17.65 10.41
CA THR A 221 -10.13 -17.19 11.80
C THR A 221 -9.39 -18.22 12.65
N GLU A 222 -9.71 -19.51 12.52
CA GLU A 222 -9.04 -20.59 13.25
C GLU A 222 -7.56 -20.75 12.85
N ILE A 223 -7.25 -20.69 11.55
CA ILE A 223 -5.86 -20.72 11.07
C ILE A 223 -5.08 -19.54 11.64
N MET A 224 -5.63 -18.32 11.56
CA MET A 224 -4.96 -17.12 12.08
C MET A 224 -4.80 -17.18 13.61
N ARG A 225 -5.78 -17.74 14.34
CA ARG A 225 -5.70 -17.97 15.78
C ARG A 225 -4.60 -18.95 16.14
N TYR A 226 -4.53 -20.08 15.44
CA TYR A 226 -3.50 -21.10 15.64
C TYR A 226 -2.09 -20.54 15.41
N LEU A 227 -1.88 -19.81 14.31
CA LEU A 227 -0.58 -19.21 13.98
C LEU A 227 -0.11 -18.20 15.05
N ARG A 228 -1.02 -17.39 15.60
CA ARG A 228 -0.69 -16.45 16.70
C ARG A 228 -0.38 -17.15 18.03
N GLN A 229 -0.83 -18.38 18.22
CA GLN A 229 -0.61 -19.18 19.44
C GLN A 229 0.65 -20.06 19.37
N MET A 230 1.36 -20.07 18.24
CA MET A 230 2.61 -20.82 18.12
C MET A 230 3.64 -20.33 19.13
N GLU A 231 4.43 -21.27 19.66
CA GLU A 231 5.50 -20.96 20.61
C GLU A 231 6.51 -20.00 19.96
N PRO A 232 6.75 -18.82 20.56
CA PRO A 232 7.68 -17.86 19.99
C PRO A 232 9.11 -18.37 20.15
N LEU A 233 9.88 -18.33 19.05
CA LEU A 233 11.30 -18.71 19.07
C LEU A 233 12.13 -17.82 20.01
N VAL A 234 11.75 -16.53 20.13
CA VAL A 234 12.40 -15.56 21.01
C VAL A 234 11.41 -15.16 22.11
N PRO A 235 11.72 -15.42 23.40
CA PRO A 235 10.86 -15.04 24.50
C PRO A 235 10.51 -13.54 24.47
N GLY A 236 9.23 -13.22 24.65
CA GLY A 236 8.72 -11.84 24.64
C GLY A 236 8.42 -11.25 23.25
N ILE A 237 8.73 -11.96 22.16
CA ILE A 237 8.36 -11.55 20.79
C ILE A 237 7.26 -12.50 20.30
N PRO A 238 5.97 -12.10 20.33
CA PRO A 238 4.88 -12.99 19.95
C PRO A 238 4.90 -13.32 18.46
N ALA A 239 4.36 -14.49 18.11
CA ALA A 239 4.05 -14.82 16.72
C ALA A 239 2.96 -13.88 16.20
N ILE A 240 3.16 -13.33 15.00
CA ILE A 240 2.22 -12.44 14.31
C ILE A 240 1.90 -13.01 12.93
N VAL A 241 0.70 -12.70 12.42
CA VAL A 241 0.31 -13.05 11.05
C VAL A 241 0.30 -11.81 10.15
N PRO A 242 0.34 -11.98 8.81
CA PRO A 242 0.22 -10.86 7.89
C PRO A 242 -1.05 -10.03 8.18
N GLY A 243 -0.88 -8.71 8.35
CA GLY A 243 -1.92 -7.76 8.70
C GLY A 243 -1.95 -7.34 10.16
N ASP A 244 -1.30 -8.09 11.06
CA ASP A 244 -1.28 -7.75 12.49
C ASP A 244 -0.55 -6.42 12.75
N ARG A 245 0.53 -6.13 12.02
CA ARG A 245 1.29 -4.89 12.21
C ARG A 245 0.46 -3.66 11.87
N GLU A 246 -0.20 -3.70 10.73
CA GLU A 246 -1.08 -2.65 10.24
C GLU A 246 -2.26 -2.47 11.21
N LYS A 247 -2.83 -3.58 11.71
CA LYS A 247 -3.91 -3.57 12.70
C LYS A 247 -3.48 -2.96 14.03
N PHE A 248 -2.28 -3.27 14.53
CA PHE A 248 -1.76 -2.66 15.75
C PHE A 248 -1.58 -1.14 15.58
N HIS A 249 -1.10 -0.70 14.42
CA HIS A 249 -0.92 0.72 14.15
C HIS A 249 -2.24 1.46 14.04
N ILE A 250 -3.25 0.89 13.36
CA ILE A 250 -4.61 1.45 13.33
C ILE A 250 -5.19 1.58 14.73
N ASN A 251 -5.06 0.54 15.57
CA ASN A 251 -5.55 0.58 16.94
C ASN A 251 -4.86 1.68 17.76
N GLU A 252 -3.54 1.83 17.61
CA GLU A 252 -2.79 2.92 18.26
C GLU A 252 -3.30 4.30 17.84
N ILE A 253 -3.58 4.51 16.54
CA ILE A 253 -4.14 5.76 16.02
C ILE A 253 -5.53 6.03 16.62
N ASN A 254 -6.37 5.00 16.70
CA ASN A 254 -7.70 5.11 17.29
C ASN A 254 -7.64 5.46 18.78
N ASP A 255 -6.74 4.81 19.53
CA ASP A 255 -6.52 5.08 20.97
C ASP A 255 -5.99 6.50 21.20
N GLN A 256 -5.17 7.02 20.29
CA GLN A 256 -4.65 8.41 20.33
C GLN A 256 -5.66 9.45 19.82
N GLY A 257 -6.77 9.01 19.21
CA GLY A 257 -7.81 9.86 18.63
C GLY A 257 -7.43 10.51 17.29
N GLY A 258 -6.27 10.15 16.70
CA GLY A 258 -5.81 10.75 15.46
C GLY A 258 -4.42 10.31 15.01
N ILE A 259 -4.10 10.64 13.77
CA ILE A 259 -2.82 10.34 13.13
C ILE A 259 -1.81 11.37 13.59
N LYS A 260 -0.76 10.92 14.29
CA LYS A 260 0.36 11.77 14.68
C LYS A 260 1.13 12.25 13.44
N LEU A 261 1.35 13.55 13.28
CA LEU A 261 2.18 14.10 12.21
C LEU A 261 3.59 14.43 12.73
N THR A 262 4.59 14.27 11.86
CA THR A 262 5.94 14.77 12.14
C THR A 262 6.03 16.26 11.83
N GLU A 263 7.00 16.97 12.41
CA GLU A 263 7.23 18.39 12.11
C GLU A 263 7.45 18.65 10.61
N GLU A 264 8.10 17.71 9.93
CA GLU A 264 8.31 17.75 8.48
C GLU A 264 6.98 17.72 7.73
N LEU A 265 6.08 16.80 8.09
CA LEU A 265 4.77 16.68 7.44
C LEU A 265 3.88 17.89 7.73
N VAL A 266 3.95 18.47 8.93
CA VAL A 266 3.23 19.71 9.26
C VAL A 266 3.74 20.86 8.38
N LYS A 267 5.06 21.06 8.27
CA LYS A 267 5.65 22.09 7.41
C LYS A 267 5.25 21.91 5.94
N MET A 268 5.31 20.68 5.45
CA MET A 268 4.91 20.33 4.09
C MET A 268 3.42 20.63 3.85
N SER A 269 2.53 20.26 4.77
CA SER A 269 1.10 20.56 4.64
C SER A 269 0.82 22.06 4.59
N ASN A 270 1.45 22.86 5.46
CA ASN A 270 1.31 24.32 5.46
C ASN A 270 1.84 24.96 4.15
N PHE A 271 2.93 24.41 3.60
CA PHE A 271 3.45 24.85 2.32
C PHE A 271 2.46 24.57 1.18
N LEU A 272 1.85 23.37 1.15
CA LEU A 272 0.81 23.02 0.18
C LEU A 272 -0.42 23.94 0.33
N SER A 273 -0.88 24.19 1.56
CA SER A 273 -1.99 25.10 1.85
C SER A 273 -1.78 26.48 1.26
N THR A 274 -0.60 27.05 1.51
CA THR A 274 -0.23 28.39 1.04
C THR A 274 -0.12 28.43 -0.48
N THR A 275 0.53 27.41 -1.07
CA THR A 275 0.77 27.34 -2.51
C THR A 275 -0.51 27.14 -3.32
N LEU A 276 -1.47 26.37 -2.79
CA LEU A 276 -2.70 26.02 -3.49
C LEU A 276 -3.90 26.89 -3.07
N GLY A 277 -3.76 27.70 -2.02
CA GLY A 277 -4.87 28.45 -1.44
C GLY A 277 -5.96 27.53 -0.89
N VAL A 278 -5.58 26.50 -0.15
CA VAL A 278 -6.50 25.63 0.62
C VAL A 278 -6.35 25.91 2.11
N GLU A 279 -7.40 25.63 2.87
CA GLU A 279 -7.35 25.73 4.33
C GLU A 279 -6.34 24.75 4.91
N ASN A 280 -5.61 25.19 5.95
CA ASN A 280 -4.67 24.34 6.66
C ASN A 280 -5.34 23.12 7.28
N LEU A 281 -4.52 22.10 7.57
CA LEU A 281 -4.93 20.98 8.41
C LEU A 281 -5.32 21.49 9.80
N THR A 282 -6.50 21.09 10.25
CA THR A 282 -6.94 21.29 11.62
C THR A 282 -6.31 20.22 12.49
N SER A 283 -5.39 20.62 13.36
CA SER A 283 -4.72 19.70 14.27
C SER A 283 -5.09 19.97 15.73
N PHE A 284 -4.85 18.96 16.57
CA PHE A 284 -4.98 19.06 18.01
C PHE A 284 -3.72 18.54 18.70
N GLU A 285 -3.52 18.95 19.94
CA GLU A 285 -2.48 18.43 20.82
C GLU A 285 -3.12 17.44 21.80
N ASN A 286 -2.45 16.31 22.03
CA ASN A 286 -2.82 15.27 22.98
C ASN A 286 -1.58 14.88 23.80
#